data_AF-A2DTB6-F1
#
_entry.id   AF-A2DTB6-F1
#
_cell.length_a   1.000
_cell.length_b   1.000
_cell.length_c   1.000
_cell.angle_alpha   90.00
_cell.angle_beta   90.00
_cell.angle_gamma   90.00
#
_symmetry.space_group_name_H-M   'P 1'
#
loop_
_entity.id
_entity.type
_entity.pdbx_description
1 polymer ?
#
loop_
_entity_poly.entity_id
_entity_poly.type
_entity_poly.pdbx_seq_one_letter_code
_entity_poly.pdbx_strand_id
1 'polypeptide(L)'
;MTSSEQPKNENWCNFSDLKPIKVFEYPDQASKIIWSVNSNNIIQISSQIIELITTHKISIQMALYLIDVFSQIRVKEMKLFSELYQKITNKFSCIIQPKNVKLTTLLHYKGFKFQNFYPPMKEEEILNLYSTESPLYYIAWDKVDDLKSKFPKLDINEKIDYEITPLDCSIKYGSELCFNYLKNLGAKYTDESEKYAVQGGNNNIFMQMIEEGKSFDNMINIALKYRHYEIAEYLKSNF
;
A
#
# COMPACT_ATOMS: atom_id res chain seq x y z
N MET A 1 -26.88 -21.38 -37.46
CA MET A 1 -25.48 -21.33 -36.99
C MET A 1 -25.28 -19.93 -36.42
N THR A 2 -25.08 -19.67 -35.14
CA THR A 2 -24.69 -20.49 -33.98
C THR A 2 -25.37 -19.89 -32.76
N SER A 3 -26.08 -20.70 -31.98
CA SER A 3 -26.61 -20.34 -30.67
C SER A 3 -25.45 -20.14 -29.71
N SER A 4 -25.29 -18.94 -29.15
CA SER A 4 -24.38 -18.68 -28.04
C SER A 4 -25.02 -19.24 -26.77
N GLU A 5 -24.68 -20.48 -26.43
CA GLU A 5 -24.91 -21.01 -25.09
C GLU A 5 -24.16 -20.11 -24.09
N GLN A 6 -24.90 -19.45 -23.19
CA GLN A 6 -24.32 -18.82 -22.01
C GLN A 6 -23.62 -19.92 -21.20
N PRO A 7 -22.39 -19.67 -20.69
CA PRO A 7 -21.73 -20.64 -19.86
C PRO A 7 -22.57 -20.87 -18.60
N LYS A 8 -22.85 -22.15 -18.34
CA LYS A 8 -23.48 -22.61 -17.10
C LYS A 8 -22.68 -22.05 -15.93
N ASN A 9 -23.37 -21.31 -15.06
CA ASN A 9 -22.88 -20.90 -13.75
C ASN A 9 -22.36 -22.12 -13.00
N GLU A 10 -21.04 -22.35 -13.06
CA GLU A 10 -20.37 -23.33 -12.22
C GLU A 10 -20.54 -22.86 -10.77
N ASN A 11 -21.01 -23.75 -9.91
CA ASN A 11 -21.23 -23.53 -8.48
C ASN A 11 -20.14 -22.66 -7.84
N TRP A 12 -20.46 -21.38 -7.62
CA TRP A 12 -19.58 -20.45 -6.94
C TRP A 12 -19.46 -20.89 -5.48
N CYS A 13 -18.30 -21.38 -5.07
CA CYS A 13 -17.97 -21.50 -3.65
C CYS A 13 -17.95 -20.08 -3.08
N ASN A 14 -19.02 -19.70 -2.37
CA ASN A 14 -19.08 -18.49 -1.59
C ASN A 14 -18.08 -18.63 -0.41
N PHE A 15 -16.93 -17.99 -0.52
CA PHE A 15 -15.88 -18.05 0.49
C PHE A 15 -16.02 -16.97 1.56
N SER A 16 -17.04 -16.10 1.50
CA SER A 16 -17.27 -15.08 2.52
C SER A 16 -17.59 -15.67 3.90
N ASP A 17 -18.02 -16.94 3.95
CA ASP A 17 -18.25 -17.71 5.17
C ASP A 17 -17.03 -18.52 5.66
N LEU A 18 -15.91 -18.51 4.91
CA LEU A 18 -14.72 -19.24 5.32
C LEU A 18 -14.07 -18.56 6.53
N LYS A 19 -14.26 -19.19 7.69
CA LYS A 19 -13.49 -18.86 8.89
C LYS A 19 -12.06 -19.35 8.72
N PRO A 20 -11.05 -18.55 9.09
CA PRO A 20 -9.68 -19.07 9.22
C PRO A 20 -9.70 -20.34 10.06
N ILE A 21 -8.85 -21.32 9.72
CA ILE A 21 -8.60 -22.41 10.66
C ILE A 21 -8.18 -21.81 12.00
N LYS A 22 -8.56 -22.45 13.11
CA LYS A 22 -8.43 -21.89 14.47
C LYS A 22 -7.05 -21.30 14.79
N VAL A 23 -5.99 -21.88 14.23
CA VAL A 23 -4.60 -21.41 14.40
C VAL A 23 -4.35 -20.00 13.81
N PHE A 24 -5.09 -19.62 12.76
CA PHE A 24 -4.96 -18.32 12.09
C PHE A 24 -6.02 -17.30 12.49
N GLU A 25 -6.97 -17.64 13.37
CA GLU A 25 -8.03 -16.73 13.82
C GLU A 25 -7.46 -15.43 14.41
N TYR A 26 -6.53 -15.54 15.37
CA TYR A 26 -5.91 -14.37 16.00
C TYR A 26 -4.85 -13.69 15.14
N PRO A 27 -3.99 -14.40 14.38
CA PRO A 27 -3.16 -13.77 13.37
C PRO A 27 -3.94 -12.95 12.34
N ASP A 28 -5.06 -13.46 11.82
CA ASP A 28 -5.93 -12.73 10.90
C ASP A 28 -6.55 -11.50 11.57
N GLN A 29 -7.06 -11.65 12.80
CA GLN A 29 -7.57 -10.52 13.57
C GLN A 29 -6.51 -9.42 13.76
N ALA A 30 -5.30 -9.78 14.22
CA ALA A 30 -4.20 -8.85 14.40
C ALA A 30 -3.81 -8.19 13.08
N SER A 31 -3.79 -8.97 12.00
CA SER A 31 -3.49 -8.50 10.66
C SER A 31 -4.50 -7.47 10.16
N LYS A 32 -5.80 -7.64 10.41
CA LYS A 32 -6.85 -6.65 10.11
C LYS A 32 -6.70 -5.39 10.97
N ILE A 33 -6.44 -5.55 12.27
CA ILE A 33 -6.25 -4.43 13.20
C ILE A 33 -5.05 -3.58 12.78
N ILE A 34 -3.87 -4.18 12.56
CA ILE A 34 -2.65 -3.45 12.16
C ILE A 34 -2.85 -2.79 10.80
N TRP A 35 -3.50 -3.48 9.85
CA TRP A 35 -3.78 -2.91 8.53
C TRP A 35 -4.61 -1.63 8.61
N SER A 36 -5.52 -1.51 9.59
CA SER A 36 -6.39 -0.35 9.78
C SER A 36 -5.72 0.87 10.44
N VAL A 37 -4.41 0.82 10.70
CA VAL A 37 -3.71 1.90 11.38
C VAL A 37 -3.69 3.21 10.60
N ASN A 38 -4.00 4.30 11.30
CA ASN A 38 -3.95 5.69 10.86
C ASN A 38 -3.60 6.61 12.05
N SER A 39 -3.47 7.91 11.78
CA SER A 39 -3.12 8.92 12.80
C SER A 39 -4.13 9.02 13.94
N ASN A 40 -5.41 8.70 13.70
CA ASN A 40 -6.50 8.92 14.64
C ASN A 40 -6.68 7.73 15.60
N ASN A 41 -6.28 6.52 15.20
CA ASN A 41 -6.53 5.29 15.95
C ASN A 41 -5.27 4.57 16.45
N ILE A 42 -4.06 5.11 16.21
CA ILE A 42 -2.81 4.43 16.55
C ILE A 42 -2.71 4.03 18.03
N ILE A 43 -3.23 4.84 18.96
CA ILE A 43 -3.24 4.53 20.40
C ILE A 43 -4.14 3.32 20.67
N GLN A 44 -5.36 3.31 20.14
CA GLN A 44 -6.31 2.22 20.29
C GLN A 44 -5.77 0.92 19.70
N ILE A 45 -5.23 0.98 18.48
CA ILE A 45 -4.63 -0.17 17.80
C ILE A 45 -3.44 -0.72 18.58
N SER A 46 -2.59 0.16 19.11
CA SER A 46 -1.47 -0.28 19.96
C SER A 46 -1.97 -1.07 21.17
N SER A 47 -3.00 -0.58 21.87
CA SER A 47 -3.59 -1.27 23.02
C SER A 47 -4.19 -2.63 22.64
N GLN A 48 -4.93 -2.71 21.53
CA GLN A 48 -5.52 -3.96 21.06
C GLN A 48 -4.46 -5.01 20.71
N ILE A 49 -3.38 -4.62 20.01
CA ILE A 49 -2.30 -5.54 19.67
C ILE A 49 -1.54 -5.98 20.92
N ILE A 50 -1.27 -5.07 21.86
CA ILE A 50 -0.68 -5.40 23.15
C ILE A 50 -1.55 -6.41 23.90
N GLU A 51 -2.87 -6.23 23.92
CA GLU A 51 -3.80 -7.17 24.55
C GLU A 51 -3.74 -8.57 23.91
N LEU A 52 -3.71 -8.66 22.58
CA LEU A 52 -3.56 -9.94 21.88
C LEU A 52 -2.24 -10.64 22.25
N ILE A 53 -1.15 -9.88 22.45
CA ILE A 53 0.13 -10.43 22.88
C ILE A 53 0.08 -10.87 24.35
N THR A 54 -0.43 -10.04 25.27
CA THR A 54 -0.46 -10.35 26.72
C THR A 54 -1.41 -11.49 27.05
N THR A 55 -2.47 -11.67 26.26
CA THR A 55 -3.39 -12.81 26.38
C THR A 55 -2.91 -14.05 25.63
N HIS A 56 -1.68 -14.03 25.09
CA HIS A 56 -1.04 -15.13 24.35
C HIS A 56 -1.83 -15.60 23.12
N LYS A 57 -2.69 -14.73 22.56
CA LYS A 57 -3.43 -14.98 21.32
C LYS A 57 -2.52 -14.92 20.08
N ILE A 58 -1.49 -14.09 20.14
CA ILE A 58 -0.39 -14.03 19.16
C ILE A 58 0.95 -13.84 19.89
N SER A 59 2.05 -14.20 19.23
CA SER A 59 3.39 -13.84 19.72
C SER A 59 3.75 -12.41 19.34
N ILE A 60 4.68 -11.81 20.08
CA ILE A 60 5.23 -10.50 19.73
C ILE A 60 5.94 -10.52 18.38
N GLN A 61 6.66 -11.60 18.06
CA GLN A 61 7.33 -11.77 16.77
C GLN A 61 6.34 -11.71 15.61
N MET A 62 5.16 -12.31 15.77
CA MET A 62 4.10 -12.26 14.76
C MET A 62 3.60 -10.81 14.54
N ALA A 63 3.32 -10.08 15.61
CA ALA A 63 2.87 -8.69 15.52
C ALA A 63 3.91 -7.80 14.82
N LEU A 64 5.18 -7.91 15.22
CA LEU A 64 6.27 -7.13 14.62
C LEU A 64 6.53 -7.52 13.16
N TYR A 65 6.41 -8.81 12.81
CA TYR A 65 6.49 -9.27 11.43
C TYR A 65 5.37 -8.70 10.56
N LEU A 66 4.12 -8.67 11.05
CA LEU A 66 2.99 -8.08 10.32
C LEU A 66 3.20 -6.58 10.09
N ILE A 67 3.70 -5.85 11.08
CA ILE A 67 4.03 -4.42 10.95
C ILE A 67 5.14 -4.23 9.89
N ASP A 68 6.19 -5.05 9.93
CA ASP A 68 7.28 -5.01 8.96
C ASP A 68 6.77 -5.23 7.53
N VAL A 69 5.95 -6.26 7.30
CA VAL A 69 5.34 -6.54 5.99
C VAL A 69 4.45 -5.38 5.52
N PHE A 70 3.57 -4.86 6.38
CA PHE A 70 2.67 -3.79 5.99
C PHE A 70 3.36 -2.46 5.74
N SER A 71 4.44 -2.18 6.45
CA SER A 71 5.26 -0.99 6.19
C SER A 71 5.91 -1.01 4.78
N GLN A 72 6.10 -2.18 4.18
CA GLN A 72 6.60 -2.31 2.80
C GLN A 72 5.50 -2.04 1.76
N ILE A 73 4.24 -2.30 2.13
CA ILE A 73 3.09 -2.16 1.23
C ILE A 73 2.54 -0.73 1.29
N ARG A 74 2.33 -0.21 2.50
CA ARG A 74 1.77 1.11 2.81
C ARG A 74 2.89 2.11 3.11
N VAL A 75 3.66 2.42 2.08
CA VAL A 75 4.89 3.23 2.19
C VAL A 75 4.65 4.68 2.61
N LYS A 76 3.46 5.25 2.35
CA LYS A 76 3.09 6.62 2.77
C LYS A 76 2.94 6.73 4.29
N GLU A 77 2.63 5.61 4.95
CA GLU A 77 2.36 5.52 6.37
C GLU A 77 3.54 4.98 7.17
N MET A 78 4.75 4.99 6.60
CA MET A 78 5.97 4.51 7.24
C MET A 78 6.17 5.09 8.66
N LYS A 79 5.86 6.38 8.83
CA LYS A 79 5.90 7.04 10.15
C LYS A 79 4.98 6.35 11.16
N LEU A 80 3.73 6.09 10.79
CA LEU A 80 2.74 5.43 11.66
C LEU A 80 3.18 4.02 12.03
N PHE A 81 3.71 3.25 11.08
CA PHE A 81 4.23 1.91 11.38
C PHE A 81 5.43 1.95 12.32
N SER A 82 6.33 2.93 12.17
CA SER A 82 7.45 3.10 13.11
C SER A 82 6.98 3.44 14.54
N GLU A 83 5.92 4.23 14.68
CA GLU A 83 5.33 4.57 15.98
C GLU A 83 4.63 3.36 16.62
N LEU A 84 3.86 2.60 15.83
CA LEU A 84 3.21 1.39 16.31
C LEU A 84 4.24 0.34 16.74
N TYR A 85 5.28 0.13 15.92
CA TYR A 85 6.39 -0.77 16.22
C TYR A 85 7.06 -0.38 17.55
N GLN A 86 7.44 0.90 17.69
CA GLN A 86 8.07 1.42 18.90
C GLN A 86 7.19 1.24 20.15
N LYS A 87 5.89 1.53 20.07
CA LYS A 87 4.96 1.36 21.21
C LYS A 87 4.92 -0.08 21.70
N ILE A 88 4.85 -1.04 20.77
CA ILE A 88 4.84 -2.47 21.10
C ILE A 88 6.20 -2.89 21.66
N THR A 89 7.32 -2.58 21.00
CA THR A 89 8.65 -2.98 21.48
C THR A 89 8.99 -2.40 22.84
N ASN A 90 8.60 -1.15 23.11
CA ASN A 90 8.81 -0.52 24.41
C ASN A 90 7.99 -1.21 25.51
N LYS A 91 6.74 -1.59 25.22
CA LYS A 91 5.87 -2.29 26.19
C LYS A 91 6.47 -3.62 26.63
N PHE A 92 7.12 -4.35 25.73
CA PHE A 92 7.66 -5.68 25.99
C PHE A 92 9.19 -5.71 26.16
N SER A 93 9.84 -4.55 26.13
CA SER A 93 11.30 -4.41 26.25
C SER A 93 12.08 -5.33 25.28
N CYS A 94 11.59 -5.49 24.05
CA CYS A 94 12.23 -6.33 23.04
C CYS A 94 12.83 -5.48 21.90
N ILE A 95 13.95 -5.92 21.34
CA ILE A 95 14.57 -5.28 20.18
C ILE A 95 14.73 -6.36 19.10
N ILE A 96 13.80 -6.37 18.16
CA ILE A 96 13.86 -7.19 16.95
C ILE A 96 14.04 -6.23 15.79
N GLN A 97 15.03 -6.47 14.94
CA GLN A 97 15.31 -5.64 13.77
C GLN A 97 14.31 -5.99 12.64
N PRO A 98 13.54 -5.02 12.11
CA PRO A 98 12.72 -5.24 10.93
C PRO A 98 13.57 -5.58 9.69
N LYS A 99 13.00 -6.32 8.74
CA LYS A 99 13.63 -6.54 7.43
C LYS A 99 13.49 -5.33 6.52
N ASN A 100 12.42 -4.55 6.65
CA ASN A 100 12.26 -3.29 5.92
C ASN A 100 13.29 -2.26 6.38
N VAL A 101 14.28 -2.00 5.53
CA VAL A 101 15.38 -1.07 5.81
C VAL A 101 14.86 0.33 6.16
N LYS A 102 13.80 0.83 5.50
CA LYS A 102 13.23 2.15 5.80
C LYS A 102 12.67 2.22 7.21
N LEU A 103 11.94 1.17 7.63
CA LEU A 103 11.40 1.07 8.99
C LEU A 103 12.53 0.96 10.03
N THR A 104 13.54 0.12 9.76
CA THR A 104 14.72 -0.04 10.61
C THR A 104 15.49 1.28 10.79
N THR A 105 15.67 2.04 9.72
CA THR A 105 16.32 3.36 9.76
C THR A 105 15.54 4.36 10.61
N LEU A 106 14.20 4.43 10.46
CA LEU A 106 13.39 5.31 11.32
C LEU A 106 13.49 4.92 12.80
N LEU A 107 13.46 3.62 13.11
CA LEU A 107 13.63 3.15 14.48
C LEU A 107 15.02 3.50 15.02
N HIS A 108 16.06 3.43 14.18
CA HIS A 108 17.41 3.86 14.55
C HIS A 108 17.44 5.35 14.95
N TYR A 109 16.84 6.24 14.14
CA TYR A 109 16.73 7.66 14.48
C TYR A 109 15.90 7.92 15.74
N LYS A 110 14.98 7.02 16.08
CA LYS A 110 14.23 7.02 17.35
C LYS A 110 14.99 6.43 18.55
N GLY A 111 16.28 6.09 18.38
CA GLY A 111 17.17 5.65 19.46
C GLY A 111 17.34 4.13 19.59
N PHE A 112 16.73 3.32 18.71
CA PHE A 112 16.97 1.87 18.71
C PHE A 112 18.37 1.56 18.18
N LYS A 113 19.07 0.65 18.85
CA LYS A 113 20.39 0.17 18.41
C LYS A 113 20.25 -1.25 17.87
N PHE A 114 20.59 -1.43 16.61
CA PHE A 114 20.64 -2.73 15.94
C PHE A 114 22.10 -3.11 15.66
N GLN A 115 22.42 -4.39 15.80
CA GLN A 115 23.78 -4.87 15.61
C GLN A 115 24.20 -4.70 14.14
N ASN A 116 25.38 -4.12 13.91
CA ASN A 116 25.96 -3.91 12.57
C ASN A 116 25.08 -3.10 11.59
N PHE A 117 24.18 -2.25 12.10
CA PHE A 117 23.32 -1.43 11.27
C PHE A 117 23.79 0.02 11.24
N TYR A 118 23.98 0.54 10.03
CA TYR A 118 24.21 1.95 9.77
C TYR A 118 23.07 2.48 8.89
N PRO A 119 22.47 3.63 9.23
CA PRO A 119 21.35 4.18 8.48
C PRO A 119 21.83 4.56 7.06
N PRO A 120 21.30 3.94 5.99
CA PRO A 120 21.75 4.17 4.62
C PRO A 120 21.13 5.42 3.97
N MET A 121 20.16 6.05 4.62
CA MET A 121 19.39 7.19 4.11
C MET A 121 18.93 8.07 5.27
N LYS A 122 18.63 9.34 4.99
CA LYS A 122 18.18 10.29 6.01
C LYS A 122 16.73 10.03 6.41
N GLU A 123 16.36 10.47 7.62
CA GLU A 123 14.96 10.37 8.10
C GLU A 123 13.97 11.03 7.14
N GLU A 124 14.29 12.23 6.65
CA GLU A 124 13.45 12.98 5.70
C GLU A 124 13.21 12.22 4.38
N GLU A 125 14.22 11.54 3.86
CA GLU A 125 14.13 10.73 2.63
C GLU A 125 13.26 9.48 2.81
N ILE A 126 13.02 9.06 4.05
CA ILE A 126 12.11 7.94 4.36
C ILE A 126 10.67 8.46 4.51
N LEU A 127 10.52 9.59 5.17
CA LEU A 127 9.21 10.20 5.43
C LEU A 127 8.60 10.77 4.15
N ASN A 128 9.43 11.26 3.23
CA ASN A 128 9.01 11.70 1.92
C ASN A 128 9.24 10.56 0.90
N LEU A 129 8.20 10.14 0.17
CA LEU A 129 8.35 9.11 -0.87
C LEU A 129 9.33 9.49 -1.97
N TYR A 130 9.37 10.78 -2.30
CA TYR A 130 10.24 11.42 -3.27
C TYR A 130 10.76 12.73 -2.68
N SER A 131 11.84 13.27 -3.25
CA SER A 131 12.33 14.60 -2.91
C SER A 131 11.21 15.65 -3.02
N THR A 132 11.12 16.57 -2.06
CA THR A 132 10.14 17.68 -2.08
C THR A 132 10.35 18.65 -3.23
N GLU A 133 11.52 18.59 -3.87
CA GLU A 133 11.85 19.35 -5.08
C GLU A 133 11.48 18.62 -6.37
N SER A 134 11.00 17.37 -6.29
CA SER A 134 10.57 16.56 -7.43
C SER A 134 9.05 16.70 -7.66
N PRO A 135 8.57 16.76 -8.92
CA PRO A 135 7.15 16.69 -9.24
C PRO A 135 6.48 15.42 -8.68
N LEU A 136 7.22 14.31 -8.59
CA LEU A 136 6.72 13.03 -8.09
C LEU A 136 6.25 13.12 -6.63
N TYR A 137 6.85 13.99 -5.81
CA TYR A 137 6.38 14.22 -4.44
C TYR A 137 4.95 14.76 -4.45
N TYR A 138 4.69 15.82 -5.22
CA TYR A 138 3.37 16.44 -5.27
C TYR A 138 2.33 15.49 -5.87
N ILE A 139 2.72 14.71 -6.88
CA ILE A 139 1.85 13.69 -7.47
C ILE A 139 1.51 12.60 -6.46
N ALA A 140 2.49 12.00 -5.78
CA ALA A 140 2.25 10.92 -4.83
C ALA A 140 1.41 11.33 -3.61
N TRP A 141 1.40 12.62 -3.28
CA TRP A 141 0.59 13.22 -2.22
C TRP A 141 -0.70 13.90 -2.71
N ASP A 142 -1.03 13.76 -3.99
CA ASP A 142 -2.22 14.33 -4.65
C ASP A 142 -2.37 15.85 -4.52
N LYS A 143 -1.24 16.57 -4.51
CA LYS A 143 -1.15 18.03 -4.36
C LYS A 143 -1.17 18.72 -5.72
N VAL A 144 -2.30 18.62 -6.43
CA VAL A 144 -2.41 19.05 -7.83
C VAL A 144 -2.15 20.55 -8.05
N ASP A 145 -2.56 21.42 -7.12
CA ASP A 145 -2.39 22.87 -7.28
C ASP A 145 -0.93 23.30 -7.07
N ASP A 146 -0.25 22.70 -6.09
CA ASP A 146 1.19 22.89 -5.88
C ASP A 146 1.99 22.38 -7.08
N LEU A 147 1.60 21.23 -7.65
CA LEU A 147 2.22 20.66 -8.85
C LEU A 147 2.14 21.64 -10.03
N LYS A 148 0.95 22.17 -10.31
CA LYS A 148 0.71 23.15 -11.39
C LYS A 148 1.54 24.42 -11.21
N SER A 149 1.58 24.93 -9.98
CA SER A 149 2.27 26.18 -9.64
C SER A 149 3.79 26.04 -9.76
N LYS A 150 4.36 24.95 -9.23
CA LYS A 150 5.80 24.74 -9.17
C LYS A 150 6.41 24.18 -10.46
N PHE A 151 5.64 23.39 -11.21
CA PHE A 151 6.12 22.72 -12.43
C PHE A 151 5.21 22.99 -13.64
N PRO A 152 5.05 24.26 -14.06
CA PRO A 152 4.14 24.63 -15.16
C PRO A 152 4.59 24.09 -16.53
N LYS A 153 5.84 23.61 -16.64
CA LYS A 153 6.44 23.04 -17.86
C LYS A 153 6.80 21.57 -17.68
N LEU A 154 6.11 20.86 -16.79
CA LEU A 154 6.32 19.45 -16.57
C LEU A 154 6.11 18.67 -17.87
N ASP A 155 7.12 17.89 -18.28
CA ASP A 155 6.91 16.86 -19.31
C ASP A 155 6.11 15.71 -18.68
N ILE A 156 4.90 15.50 -19.20
CA ILE A 156 3.94 14.54 -18.64
C ILE A 156 4.18 13.10 -19.11
N ASN A 157 4.98 12.90 -20.17
CA ASN A 157 5.21 11.58 -20.78
C ASN A 157 6.62 11.05 -20.51
N GLU A 158 7.57 11.92 -20.16
CA GLU A 158 8.91 11.48 -19.77
C GLU A 158 8.93 10.91 -18.35
N LYS A 159 9.79 9.90 -18.14
CA LYS A 159 10.04 9.37 -16.80
C LYS A 159 10.88 10.35 -16.00
N ILE A 160 10.45 10.65 -14.78
CA ILE A 160 11.23 11.44 -13.84
C ILE A 160 12.21 10.52 -13.13
N ASP A 161 13.47 10.94 -13.06
CA ASP A 161 14.60 10.20 -12.46
C ASP A 161 14.79 8.79 -13.04
N TYR A 162 14.35 8.58 -14.30
CA TYR A 162 14.32 7.28 -14.98
C TYR A 162 13.44 6.20 -14.30
N GLU A 163 12.64 6.58 -13.30
CA GLU A 163 11.85 5.65 -12.49
C GLU A 163 10.44 5.44 -13.06
N ILE A 164 9.66 6.52 -13.16
CA ILE A 164 8.21 6.44 -13.38
C ILE A 164 7.71 7.70 -14.12
N THR A 165 6.68 7.53 -14.96
CA THR A 165 6.01 8.69 -15.58
C THR A 165 5.15 9.41 -14.54
N PRO A 166 4.86 10.71 -14.73
CA PRO A 166 3.92 11.43 -13.87
C PRO A 166 2.57 10.72 -13.73
N LEU A 167 2.02 10.21 -14.84
CA LEU A 167 0.72 9.52 -14.82
C LEU A 167 0.80 8.19 -14.08
N ASP A 168 1.82 7.37 -14.31
CA ASP A 168 1.98 6.13 -13.55
C ASP A 168 2.18 6.37 -12.06
N CYS A 169 2.83 7.47 -11.68
CA CYS A 169 2.97 7.86 -10.29
C CYS A 169 1.62 8.18 -9.65
N SER A 170 0.74 8.92 -10.34
CA SER A 170 -0.59 9.22 -9.81
C SER A 170 -1.45 7.95 -9.69
N ILE A 171 -1.36 7.05 -10.68
CA ILE A 171 -2.03 5.74 -10.66
C ILE A 171 -1.56 4.89 -9.47
N LYS A 172 -0.24 4.72 -9.32
CA LYS A 172 0.39 3.87 -8.30
C LYS A 172 0.03 4.25 -6.87
N TYR A 173 -0.16 5.54 -6.61
CA TYR A 173 -0.47 6.06 -5.28
C TYR A 173 -1.93 6.48 -5.10
N GLY A 174 -2.80 6.22 -6.09
CA GLY A 174 -4.22 6.54 -6.01
C GLY A 174 -4.53 8.04 -5.98
N SER A 175 -3.65 8.86 -6.56
CA SER A 175 -3.72 10.32 -6.55
C SER A 175 -4.66 10.83 -7.63
N GLU A 176 -5.96 10.79 -7.33
CA GLU A 176 -7.04 11.01 -8.28
C GLU A 176 -7.03 12.40 -8.92
N LEU A 177 -6.75 13.46 -8.15
CA LEU A 177 -6.72 14.83 -8.69
C LEU A 177 -5.56 15.02 -9.68
N CYS A 178 -4.37 14.54 -9.32
CA CYS A 178 -3.21 14.54 -10.19
C CYS A 178 -3.41 13.65 -11.41
N PHE A 179 -4.02 12.48 -11.25
CA PHE A 179 -4.38 11.58 -12.35
C PHE A 179 -5.27 12.29 -13.37
N ASN A 180 -6.38 12.87 -12.94
CA ASN A 180 -7.32 13.58 -13.80
C ASN A 180 -6.65 14.77 -14.51
N TYR A 181 -5.82 15.53 -13.79
CA TYR A 181 -5.06 16.63 -14.37
C TYR A 181 -4.11 16.16 -15.48
N LEU A 182 -3.31 15.13 -15.23
CA LEU A 182 -2.34 14.60 -16.18
C LEU A 182 -3.02 13.97 -17.41
N LYS A 183 -4.12 13.24 -17.21
CA LYS A 183 -4.95 12.71 -18.30
C LYS A 183 -5.50 13.83 -19.20
N ASN A 184 -6.00 14.92 -18.60
CA ASN A 184 -6.50 16.07 -19.36
C ASN A 184 -5.40 16.80 -20.17
N LEU A 185 -4.14 16.69 -19.75
CA LEU A 185 -2.99 17.17 -20.54
C LEU A 185 -2.57 16.21 -21.66
N GLY A 186 -3.20 15.03 -21.77
CA GLY A 186 -2.89 14.04 -22.80
C GLY A 186 -1.80 13.04 -22.41
N ALA A 187 -1.54 12.85 -21.11
CA ALA A 187 -0.62 11.83 -20.65
C ALA A 187 -1.09 10.43 -21.03
N LYS A 188 -0.15 9.55 -21.40
CA LYS A 188 -0.43 8.19 -21.88
C LYS A 188 -0.11 7.15 -20.82
N TYR A 189 -0.91 6.09 -20.79
CA TYR A 189 -0.58 4.90 -20.02
C TYR A 189 0.70 4.24 -20.55
N THR A 190 1.41 3.57 -19.67
CA THR A 190 2.53 2.68 -19.99
C THR A 190 2.13 1.24 -19.75
N ASP A 191 3.04 0.30 -20.04
CA ASP A 191 2.83 -1.14 -19.81
C ASP A 191 2.76 -1.52 -18.32
N GLU A 192 3.11 -0.62 -17.40
CA GLU A 192 3.02 -0.85 -15.95
C GLU A 192 1.76 -0.23 -15.33
N SER A 193 1.01 0.59 -16.07
CA SER A 193 -0.12 1.36 -15.54
C SER A 193 -1.18 0.46 -14.89
N GLU A 194 -1.51 -0.68 -15.50
CA GLU A 194 -2.55 -1.60 -15.03
C GLU A 194 -2.17 -2.22 -13.69
N LYS A 195 -0.91 -2.68 -13.58
CA LYS A 195 -0.35 -3.18 -12.32
C LYS A 195 -0.35 -2.09 -11.25
N TYR A 196 -0.02 -0.86 -11.61
CA TYR A 196 -0.05 0.27 -10.68
C TYR A 196 -1.45 0.63 -10.22
N ALA A 197 -2.47 0.52 -11.08
CA ALA A 197 -3.85 0.82 -10.68
C ALA A 197 -4.35 -0.19 -9.66
N VAL A 198 -4.05 -1.48 -9.89
CA VAL A 198 -4.39 -2.55 -8.94
C VAL A 198 -3.61 -2.39 -7.63
N GLN A 199 -2.33 -1.97 -7.67
CA GLN A 199 -1.56 -1.67 -6.47
C GLN A 199 -2.10 -0.44 -5.70
N GLY A 200 -2.45 0.63 -6.43
CA GLY A 200 -2.90 1.89 -5.87
C GLY A 200 -4.25 1.80 -5.19
N GLY A 201 -5.13 0.93 -5.69
CA GLY A 201 -6.41 0.61 -5.05
C GLY A 201 -7.43 1.75 -5.08
N ASN A 202 -7.21 2.79 -5.88
CA ASN A 202 -8.22 3.81 -6.11
C ASN A 202 -9.22 3.28 -7.14
N ASN A 203 -10.44 2.99 -6.69
CA ASN A 203 -11.50 2.43 -7.53
C ASN A 203 -11.87 3.33 -8.71
N ASN A 204 -11.83 4.65 -8.57
CA ASN A 204 -12.18 5.58 -9.65
C ASN A 204 -11.15 5.50 -10.79
N ILE A 205 -9.86 5.53 -10.45
CA ILE A 205 -8.78 5.36 -11.43
C ILE A 205 -8.88 3.98 -12.10
N PHE A 206 -9.06 2.92 -11.29
CA PHE A 206 -9.16 1.55 -11.80
C PHE A 206 -10.32 1.38 -12.78
N MET A 207 -11.52 1.85 -12.43
CA MET A 207 -12.71 1.76 -13.28
C MET A 207 -12.57 2.60 -14.55
N GLN A 208 -12.01 3.82 -14.44
CA GLN A 208 -11.76 4.65 -15.62
C GLN A 208 -10.80 3.97 -16.61
N MET A 209 -9.75 3.30 -16.13
CA MET A 209 -8.84 2.55 -17.00
C MET A 209 -9.54 1.40 -17.74
N ILE A 210 -10.49 0.72 -17.10
CA ILE A 210 -11.32 -0.31 -17.75
C ILE A 210 -12.20 0.31 -18.83
N GLU A 211 -12.87 1.42 -18.55
CA GLU A 211 -13.71 2.14 -19.52
C GLU A 211 -12.90 2.62 -20.74
N GLU A 212 -11.63 2.98 -20.53
CA GLU A 212 -10.69 3.34 -21.59
C GLU A 212 -10.07 2.12 -22.30
N GLY A 213 -10.53 0.91 -22.01
CA GLY A 213 -10.18 -0.31 -22.73
C GLY A 213 -8.93 -1.04 -22.26
N LYS A 214 -8.43 -0.77 -21.04
CA LYS A 214 -7.31 -1.53 -20.46
C LYS A 214 -7.75 -2.90 -19.95
N SER A 215 -6.89 -3.91 -20.15
CA SER A 215 -7.09 -5.27 -19.64
C SER A 215 -6.28 -5.48 -18.35
N PHE A 216 -6.83 -6.25 -17.41
CA PHE A 216 -6.20 -6.55 -16.12
C PHE A 216 -5.97 -8.04 -15.90
N ASP A 217 -5.69 -8.76 -16.99
CA ASP A 217 -5.40 -10.20 -16.98
C ASP A 217 -4.31 -10.54 -15.94
N ASN A 218 -4.56 -11.60 -15.16
CA ASN A 218 -3.63 -12.13 -14.15
C ASN A 218 -3.27 -11.16 -12.99
N MET A 219 -4.06 -10.12 -12.74
CA MET A 219 -3.75 -9.13 -11.69
C MET A 219 -4.35 -9.42 -10.30
N ILE A 220 -5.17 -10.47 -10.14
CA ILE A 220 -5.87 -10.78 -8.87
C ILE A 220 -4.93 -10.95 -7.67
N ASN A 221 -3.75 -11.56 -7.88
CA ASN A 221 -2.77 -11.75 -6.81
C ASN A 221 -2.18 -10.43 -6.31
N ILE A 222 -2.08 -9.41 -7.17
CA ILE A 222 -1.66 -8.08 -6.78
C ILE A 222 -2.75 -7.43 -5.93
N ALA A 223 -4.01 -7.50 -6.35
CA ALA A 223 -5.13 -6.96 -5.57
C ALA A 223 -5.19 -7.56 -4.16
N LEU A 224 -5.04 -8.89 -4.05
CA LEU A 224 -5.00 -9.59 -2.77
C LEU A 224 -3.79 -9.21 -1.91
N LYS A 225 -2.60 -9.09 -2.51
CA LYS A 225 -1.38 -8.66 -1.81
C LYS A 225 -1.52 -7.26 -1.20
N TYR A 226 -2.18 -6.36 -1.92
CA TYR A 226 -2.44 -4.98 -1.49
C TYR A 226 -3.77 -4.81 -0.71
N ARG A 227 -4.52 -5.91 -0.51
CA ARG A 227 -5.79 -5.98 0.23
C ARG A 227 -6.90 -5.10 -0.35
N HIS A 228 -6.87 -4.88 -1.66
CA HIS A 228 -7.93 -4.20 -2.38
C HIS A 228 -8.99 -5.22 -2.79
N TYR A 229 -9.75 -5.72 -1.82
CA TYR A 229 -10.66 -6.85 -2.01
C TYR A 229 -11.78 -6.55 -3.02
N GLU A 230 -12.26 -5.30 -3.09
CA GLU A 230 -13.25 -4.89 -4.09
C GLU A 230 -12.71 -5.05 -5.52
N ILE A 231 -11.47 -4.63 -5.76
CA ILE A 231 -10.78 -4.86 -7.04
C ILE A 231 -10.53 -6.35 -7.25
N ALA A 232 -10.15 -7.11 -6.22
CA ALA A 232 -9.93 -8.55 -6.35
C ALA A 232 -11.20 -9.31 -6.77
N GLU A 233 -12.35 -8.98 -6.17
CA GLU A 233 -13.66 -9.55 -6.54
C GLU A 233 -14.09 -9.12 -7.95
N TYR A 234 -13.82 -7.87 -8.33
CA TYR A 234 -14.05 -7.41 -9.69
C TYR A 234 -13.22 -8.22 -10.69
N LEU A 235 -11.91 -8.35 -10.45
CA LEU A 235 -10.99 -9.08 -11.34
C LEU A 235 -11.44 -10.54 -11.49
N LYS A 236 -11.72 -11.23 -10.38
CA LYS A 236 -12.20 -12.61 -10.37
C LYS A 236 -13.43 -12.84 -11.26
N SER A 237 -14.30 -11.85 -11.38
CA SER A 237 -15.57 -11.97 -12.09
C SER A 237 -15.48 -11.60 -13.57
N ASN A 238 -14.41 -10.91 -13.99
CA ASN A 238 -14.32 -10.31 -15.33
C ASN A 238 -13.05 -10.70 -16.10
N PHE A 239 -12.03 -11.27 -15.45
CA PHE A 239 -10.73 -11.67 -16.02
C PHE A 239 -10.30 -13.03 -15.47
#